data_AF-A0AAV5HUI4-F1
#
_entry.id   AF-A0AAV5HUI4-F1
#
_cell.length_a   1.000
_cell.length_b   1.000
_cell.length_c   1.000
_cell.angle_alpha   90.00
_cell.angle_beta   90.00
_cell.angle_gamma   90.00
#
_symmetry.space_group_name_H-M   'P 1'
#
loop_
_entity.id
_entity.type
_entity.pdbx_description
1 polymer ?
#
loop_
_entity_poly.entity_id
_entity_poly.type
_entity_poly.pdbx_seq_one_letter_code
_entity_poly.pdbx_strand_id
1 'polypeptide(L)'
;MTAKEKDAFFKVLKDIKLPDEYSLAIRGSLPKRVASIIIELCHLFKCLCAKVLKESDLDELKSQSAMILCEMEKIFPPSFFTMMVHLIMHLAEKVKLGGAVAYRWMYPIERYLEGVETRCNRPLRYDDEDDIEHSNEGVLRIKLDSQSLLQAHRYIFFNTYEVTPFIEQHKDFLKKQHRSLRLSQFQIERHHSLTFHEWFHDRVTRMEQQGYAIFQKIKWLSKEPSDVALTYSGYLVNGLRFHTKTHEKNLKTQNSGVAVI
;
A
#
# COMPACT_ATOMS: atom_id res chain seq x y z
N MET A 1 9.93 23.70 12.13
CA MET A 1 9.70 23.06 13.43
C MET A 1 10.87 22.16 13.76
N THR A 2 11.41 22.28 14.97
CA THR A 2 12.39 21.35 15.54
C THR A 2 11.76 19.97 15.75
N ALA A 3 12.56 18.92 15.88
CA ALA A 3 12.07 17.56 16.12
C ALA A 3 11.18 17.47 17.39
N LYS A 4 11.54 18.21 18.45
CA LYS A 4 10.74 18.32 19.68
C LYS A 4 9.40 19.01 19.47
N GLU A 5 9.35 20.04 18.64
CA GLU A 5 8.09 20.72 18.30
C GLU A 5 7.17 19.81 17.47
N LYS A 6 7.74 18.97 16.59
CA LYS A 6 6.98 17.98 15.81
C LYS A 6 6.38 16.91 16.73
N ASP A 7 7.16 16.39 17.67
CA ASP A 7 6.71 15.35 18.60
C ASP A 7 5.61 15.87 19.55
N ALA A 8 5.81 17.06 20.13
CA ALA A 8 4.80 17.73 20.94
C ALA A 8 3.52 18.00 20.13
N PHE A 9 3.65 18.40 18.87
CA PHE A 9 2.54 18.63 17.97
C PHE A 9 1.75 17.34 17.67
N PHE A 10 2.43 16.24 17.36
CA PHE A 10 1.76 14.96 17.11
C PHE A 10 1.06 14.42 18.36
N LYS A 11 1.66 14.60 19.54
CA LYS A 11 1.06 14.22 20.82
C LYS A 11 -0.21 15.03 21.10
N VAL A 12 -0.16 16.35 20.93
CA VAL A 12 -1.34 17.23 21.08
C VAL A 12 -2.42 16.88 20.06
N LEU A 13 -2.08 16.66 18.80
CA LEU A 13 -3.05 16.25 17.78
C LEU A 13 -3.65 14.88 18.01
N LYS A 14 -2.98 13.97 18.71
CA LYS A 14 -3.50 12.64 19.04
C LYS A 14 -4.51 12.70 20.20
N ASP A 15 -4.28 13.58 21.17
CA ASP A 15 -5.08 13.64 22.41
C ASP A 15 -6.33 14.53 22.30
N ILE A 16 -6.46 15.35 21.26
CA ILE A 16 -7.61 16.27 21.13
C ILE A 16 -8.88 15.54 20.65
N LYS A 17 -9.98 15.64 21.41
CA LYS A 17 -11.29 15.12 21.04
C LYS A 17 -12.23 16.29 20.72
N LEU A 18 -12.69 16.37 19.47
CA LEU A 18 -13.73 17.27 18.92
C LEU A 18 -13.41 18.79 18.79
N PRO A 19 -14.08 19.50 17.84
CA PRO A 19 -13.74 20.87 17.42
C PRO A 19 -13.83 21.96 18.50
N ASP A 20 -14.69 21.80 19.52
CA ASP A 20 -14.94 22.86 20.51
C ASP A 20 -13.83 22.98 21.57
N GLU A 21 -13.03 21.93 21.78
CA GLU A 21 -11.94 21.91 22.78
C GLU A 21 -10.56 22.30 22.20
N TYR A 22 -10.41 22.34 20.87
CA TYR A 22 -9.13 22.65 20.20
C TYR A 22 -8.55 24.02 20.60
N SER A 23 -9.38 25.06 20.69
CA SER A 23 -8.87 26.44 20.82
C SER A 23 -8.30 26.78 22.20
N LEU A 24 -8.78 26.10 23.25
CA LEU A 24 -8.38 26.33 24.64
C LEU A 24 -7.15 25.49 25.02
N ALA A 25 -7.07 24.24 24.56
CA ALA A 25 -5.95 23.34 24.86
C ALA A 25 -4.62 23.73 24.16
N ILE A 26 -4.70 24.51 23.08
CA ILE A 26 -3.56 24.83 22.20
C ILE A 26 -2.90 26.19 22.53
N ARG A 27 -3.58 27.05 23.30
CA ARG A 27 -3.05 28.36 23.70
C ARG A 27 -1.90 28.19 24.71
N GLY A 28 -0.67 28.14 24.20
CA GLY A 28 0.58 28.14 24.98
C GLY A 28 1.44 26.88 24.84
N SER A 29 0.93 25.83 24.20
CA SER A 29 1.60 24.53 24.04
C SER A 29 2.29 24.35 22.68
N LEU A 30 1.95 25.17 21.68
CA LEU A 30 2.49 25.09 20.32
C LEU A 30 3.11 26.42 19.83
N PRO A 31 4.08 26.37 18.89
CA PRO A 31 4.60 27.57 18.25
C PRO A 31 3.50 28.43 17.64
N LYS A 32 3.60 29.77 17.75
CA LYS A 32 2.56 30.73 17.33
C LYS A 32 2.00 30.47 15.93
N ARG A 33 2.88 30.18 14.97
CA ARG A 33 2.50 29.92 13.57
C ARG A 33 1.64 28.66 13.43
N VAL A 34 1.98 27.61 14.18
CA VAL A 34 1.25 26.33 14.19
C VAL A 34 -0.09 26.49 14.89
N ALA A 35 -0.11 27.18 16.03
CA ALA A 35 -1.33 27.47 16.78
C ALA A 35 -2.34 28.29 15.95
N SER A 36 -1.88 29.30 15.21
CA SER A 36 -2.73 30.13 14.34
C SER A 36 -3.50 29.28 13.32
N ILE A 37 -2.79 28.42 12.59
CA ILE A 37 -3.39 27.59 11.54
C ILE A 37 -4.36 26.56 12.12
N ILE A 38 -4.04 25.98 13.29
CA ILE A 38 -5.00 25.09 13.95
C ILE A 38 -6.24 25.87 14.37
N ILE A 39 -6.12 27.07 14.93
CA ILE A 39 -7.26 27.90 15.31
C ILE A 39 -8.14 28.22 14.09
N GLU A 40 -7.53 28.56 12.95
CA GLU A 40 -8.24 28.78 11.68
C GLU A 40 -8.96 27.53 11.19
N LEU A 41 -8.31 26.37 11.27
CA LEU A 41 -8.91 25.09 10.92
C LEU A 41 -10.11 24.75 11.82
N CYS A 42 -10.02 25.02 13.12
CA CYS A 42 -11.12 24.81 14.06
C CYS A 42 -12.29 25.76 13.78
N HIS A 43 -11.99 27.01 13.47
CA HIS A 43 -12.99 27.98 13.05
C HIS A 43 -13.71 27.52 11.79
N LEU A 44 -12.97 27.04 10.77
CA LEU A 44 -13.53 26.47 9.56
C LEU A 44 -14.52 25.33 9.87
N PHE A 45 -14.13 24.37 10.72
CA PHE A 45 -15.01 23.27 11.09
C PHE A 45 -16.25 23.72 11.88
N LYS A 46 -16.11 24.70 12.76
CA LYS A 46 -17.23 25.29 13.50
C LYS A 46 -18.25 25.91 12.55
N CYS A 47 -17.78 26.64 11.54
CA CYS A 47 -18.63 27.19 10.50
C CYS A 47 -19.31 26.09 9.70
N LEU A 48 -18.58 25.07 9.23
CA LEU A 48 -19.14 23.93 8.47
C LEU A 48 -20.18 23.11 9.25
N CYS A 49 -20.08 23.08 10.59
CA CYS A 49 -21.01 22.40 11.48
C CYS A 49 -22.18 23.29 11.95
N ALA A 50 -22.29 24.53 11.47
CA ALA A 50 -23.36 25.43 11.86
C ALA A 50 -24.74 24.84 11.50
N LYS A 51 -25.71 25.06 12.39
CA LYS A 51 -27.09 24.59 12.21
C LYS A 51 -27.79 25.22 11.00
N VAL A 52 -27.37 26.42 10.61
CA VAL A 52 -27.89 27.17 9.46
C VAL A 52 -26.70 27.62 8.63
N LEU A 53 -26.71 27.29 7.33
CA LEU A 53 -25.64 27.58 6.38
C LEU A 53 -26.25 28.28 5.16
N LYS A 54 -25.67 29.42 4.76
CA LYS A 54 -26.05 30.10 3.51
C LYS A 54 -25.12 29.66 2.40
N GLU A 55 -25.64 29.57 1.19
CA GLU A 55 -24.87 29.13 0.02
C GLU A 55 -23.68 30.05 -0.29
N SER A 56 -23.85 31.37 -0.10
CA SER A 56 -22.79 32.38 -0.23
C SER A 56 -21.61 32.13 0.71
N ASP A 57 -21.90 31.65 1.92
CA ASP A 57 -20.89 31.43 2.95
C ASP A 57 -20.10 30.13 2.65
N LEU A 58 -20.68 29.20 1.87
CA LEU A 58 -20.03 27.95 1.50
C LEU A 58 -18.94 28.14 0.44
N ASP A 59 -19.08 29.09 -0.49
CA ASP A 59 -18.03 29.42 -1.45
C ASP A 59 -16.82 30.06 -0.77
N GLU A 60 -17.08 30.90 0.23
CA GLU A 60 -16.06 31.47 1.09
C GLU A 60 -15.36 30.39 1.92
N LEU A 61 -16.12 29.48 2.54
CA LEU A 61 -15.56 28.35 3.31
C LEU A 61 -14.74 27.39 2.44
N LYS A 62 -15.12 27.17 1.17
CA LYS A 62 -14.32 26.39 0.21
C LYS A 62 -12.97 27.08 -0.04
N SER A 63 -12.98 28.38 -0.28
CA SER A 63 -11.75 29.16 -0.50
C SER A 63 -10.86 29.18 0.75
N GLN A 64 -11.45 29.35 1.93
CA GLN A 64 -10.75 29.28 3.22
C GLN A 64 -10.14 27.91 3.46
N SER A 65 -10.84 26.82 3.13
CA SER A 65 -10.31 25.46 3.30
C SER A 65 -9.06 25.19 2.46
N ALA A 66 -9.02 25.70 1.22
CA ALA A 66 -7.84 25.58 0.36
C ALA A 66 -6.66 26.40 0.90
N MET A 67 -6.90 27.62 1.38
CA MET A 67 -5.85 28.46 1.98
C MET A 67 -5.26 27.84 3.25
N ILE A 68 -6.11 27.29 4.12
CA ILE A 68 -5.68 26.61 5.35
C ILE A 68 -4.82 25.39 4.99
N LEU A 69 -5.23 24.56 4.03
CA LEU A 69 -4.44 23.40 3.60
C LEU A 69 -3.09 23.81 3.01
N CYS A 70 -3.05 24.83 2.16
CA CYS A 70 -1.80 25.37 1.61
C CYS A 70 -0.85 25.88 2.72
N GLU A 71 -1.36 26.55 3.75
CA GLU A 71 -0.54 26.99 4.88
C GLU A 71 -0.07 25.82 5.77
N MET A 72 -0.92 24.80 5.93
CA MET A 72 -0.53 23.56 6.59
C MET A 72 0.60 22.86 5.83
N GLU A 73 0.54 22.78 4.49
CA GLU A 73 1.54 22.10 3.65
C GLU A 73 2.92 22.75 3.73
N LYS A 74 2.96 24.06 4.00
CA LYS A 74 4.23 24.78 4.24
C LYS A 74 4.88 24.44 5.59
N ILE A 75 4.15 23.80 6.50
CA ILE A 75 4.58 23.55 7.89
C ILE A 75 4.78 22.07 8.16
N PHE A 76 3.89 21.22 7.65
CA PHE A 76 3.89 19.78 7.93
C PHE A 76 4.53 18.97 6.81
N PRO A 77 5.15 17.81 7.15
CA PRO A 77 5.71 16.94 6.12
C PRO A 77 4.60 16.34 5.23
N PRO A 78 4.90 15.96 3.97
CA PRO A 78 3.92 15.34 3.07
C PRO A 78 3.22 14.11 3.67
N SER A 79 3.89 13.35 4.54
CA SER A 79 3.31 12.19 5.23
C SER A 79 2.15 12.54 6.17
N PHE A 80 2.02 13.79 6.61
CA PHE A 80 0.88 14.27 7.39
C PHE A 80 -0.40 14.36 6.54
N PHE A 81 -0.26 14.65 5.24
CA PHE A 81 -1.36 14.88 4.33
C PHE A 81 -1.89 13.58 3.73
N THR A 82 -2.51 12.77 4.58
CA THR A 82 -3.26 11.59 4.13
C THR A 82 -4.51 12.01 3.35
N MET A 83 -5.16 11.04 2.70
CA MET A 83 -6.43 11.27 2.00
C MET A 83 -7.45 11.99 2.88
N MET A 84 -7.51 11.68 4.17
CA MET A 84 -8.45 12.29 5.13
C MET A 84 -8.24 13.78 5.34
N VAL A 85 -6.99 14.27 5.33
CA VAL A 85 -6.69 15.70 5.49
C VAL A 85 -7.13 16.48 4.25
N HIS A 86 -6.91 15.92 3.06
CA HIS A 86 -7.35 16.53 1.79
C HIS A 86 -8.87 16.58 1.65
N LEU A 87 -9.61 15.69 2.32
CA LEU A 87 -11.09 15.71 2.28
C LEU A 87 -11.68 17.00 2.85
N ILE A 88 -10.94 17.75 3.67
CA ILE A 88 -11.37 19.04 4.25
C ILE A 88 -11.77 20.02 3.14
N MET A 89 -11.03 20.02 2.02
CA MET A 89 -11.29 20.90 0.86
C MET A 89 -12.65 20.62 0.19
N HIS A 90 -13.15 19.39 0.30
CA HIS A 90 -14.40 18.97 -0.32
C HIS A 90 -15.61 19.13 0.60
N LEU A 91 -15.43 19.49 1.87
CA LEU A 91 -16.53 19.53 2.83
C LEU A 91 -17.57 20.60 2.48
N ALA A 92 -17.14 21.80 2.09
CA ALA A 92 -18.05 22.89 1.72
C ALA A 92 -18.94 22.50 0.51
N GLU A 93 -18.36 21.82 -0.47
CA GLU A 93 -19.08 21.33 -1.65
C GLU A 93 -20.03 20.17 -1.31
N LYS A 94 -19.63 19.28 -0.41
CA LYS A 94 -20.51 18.24 0.17
C LYS A 94 -21.67 18.83 0.96
N VAL A 95 -21.50 20.00 1.61
CA VAL A 95 -22.61 20.72 2.23
C VAL A 95 -23.59 21.18 1.15
N LYS A 96 -23.12 21.81 0.07
CA LYS A 96 -23.98 22.29 -1.02
C LYS A 96 -24.83 21.15 -1.62
N LEU A 97 -24.21 20.00 -1.86
CA LEU A 97 -24.87 18.86 -2.47
C LEU A 97 -25.85 18.11 -1.56
N GLY A 98 -25.73 18.28 -0.24
CA GLY A 98 -26.35 17.35 0.69
C GLY A 98 -26.92 17.92 1.98
N GLY A 99 -26.73 19.20 2.27
CA GLY A 99 -27.09 19.83 3.55
C GLY A 99 -25.98 19.73 4.62
N ALA A 100 -26.32 19.95 5.90
CA ALA A 100 -25.33 20.02 6.98
C ALA A 100 -24.44 18.76 7.07
N VAL A 101 -23.13 18.96 7.26
CA VAL A 101 -22.12 17.90 7.30
C VAL A 101 -22.02 17.23 8.68
N ALA A 102 -22.51 17.89 9.74
CA ALA A 102 -22.44 17.43 11.13
C ALA A 102 -22.90 15.97 11.34
N TYR A 103 -23.87 15.49 10.56
CA TYR A 103 -24.43 14.14 10.66
C TYR A 103 -23.87 13.13 9.65
N ARG A 104 -22.98 13.55 8.74
CA ARG A 104 -22.61 12.77 7.54
C ARG A 104 -21.12 12.62 7.29
N TRP A 105 -20.28 13.34 8.04
CA TRP A 105 -18.86 13.10 8.05
C TRP A 105 -18.44 12.14 9.16
N MET A 106 -17.52 11.25 8.83
CA MET A 106 -16.98 10.25 9.75
C MET A 106 -15.94 10.83 10.72
N TYR A 107 -15.44 12.04 10.48
CA TYR A 107 -14.29 12.59 11.20
C TYR A 107 -14.48 12.68 12.74
N PRO A 108 -15.60 13.20 13.28
CA PRO A 108 -15.86 13.16 14.73
C PRO A 108 -16.05 11.75 15.28
N ILE A 109 -16.65 10.86 14.49
CA ILE A 109 -16.95 9.48 14.87
C ILE A 109 -15.64 8.68 14.96
N GLU A 110 -14.76 8.81 13.98
CA GLU A 110 -13.43 8.17 13.94
C GLU A 110 -12.54 8.61 15.11
N ARG A 111 -12.59 9.90 15.49
CA ARG A 111 -11.83 10.46 16.62
C ARG A 111 -12.45 10.14 17.99
N TYR A 112 -13.77 10.07 18.09
CA TYR A 112 -14.45 9.70 19.33
C TYR A 112 -14.32 8.20 19.62
N LEU A 113 -14.31 7.38 18.56
CA LEU A 113 -14.10 5.92 18.61
C LEU A 113 -12.60 5.55 18.54
N GLU A 114 -11.69 6.50 18.76
CA GLU A 114 -10.26 6.24 18.89
C GLU A 114 -10.04 5.36 20.14
N GLY A 115 -9.71 4.08 19.92
CA GLY A 115 -9.61 3.04 20.94
C GLY A 115 -10.79 2.07 21.01
N VAL A 116 -11.87 2.29 20.25
CA VAL A 116 -13.00 1.36 20.11
C VAL A 116 -12.93 0.69 18.74
N GLU A 117 -12.91 -0.64 18.72
CA GLU A 117 -12.87 -1.43 17.48
C GLU A 117 -14.19 -1.27 16.69
N THR A 118 -14.12 -0.63 15.53
CA THR A 118 -15.20 -0.43 14.56
C THR A 118 -14.81 -1.09 13.24
N ARG A 119 -15.76 -1.27 12.31
CA ARG A 119 -15.43 -1.83 10.98
C ARG A 119 -14.35 -1.03 10.22
N CYS A 120 -14.18 0.25 10.52
CA CYS A 120 -13.28 1.18 9.81
C CYS A 120 -11.93 1.41 10.50
N ASN A 121 -11.81 1.14 11.81
CA ASN A 121 -10.58 1.31 12.59
C ASN A 121 -10.13 0.02 13.30
N ARG A 122 -10.81 -1.10 13.03
CA ARG A 122 -10.37 -2.44 13.41
C ARG A 122 -8.93 -2.60 12.93
N PRO A 123 -7.96 -2.90 13.82
CA PRO A 123 -6.60 -3.19 13.38
C PRO A 123 -6.68 -4.23 12.27
N LEU A 124 -5.93 -4.03 11.19
CA LEU A 124 -5.70 -5.11 10.24
C LEU A 124 -5.27 -6.32 11.09
N ARG A 125 -5.93 -7.45 10.89
CA ARG A 125 -5.58 -8.64 11.67
C ARG A 125 -4.16 -8.99 11.25
N TYR A 126 -3.24 -8.84 12.20
CA TYR A 126 -1.81 -9.13 12.14
C TYR A 126 -0.90 -7.96 11.73
N ASP A 127 0.04 -7.67 12.64
CA ASP A 127 1.24 -6.87 12.40
C ASP A 127 2.07 -7.52 11.30
N ASP A 128 2.57 -6.71 10.36
CA ASP A 128 3.52 -7.08 9.32
C ASP A 128 4.93 -7.34 9.91
N GLU A 129 5.05 -8.06 11.04
CA GLU A 129 6.34 -8.62 11.46
C GLU A 129 6.58 -9.93 10.72
N ASP A 130 7.14 -9.79 9.51
CA ASP A 130 8.09 -10.66 8.78
C ASP A 130 8.00 -12.21 8.80
N ASP A 131 6.99 -12.83 9.40
CA ASP A 131 6.79 -14.27 9.35
C ASP A 131 5.42 -14.58 8.75
N ILE A 132 5.42 -15.25 7.59
CA ILE A 132 4.22 -15.88 7.05
C ILE A 132 3.82 -16.98 8.04
N GLU A 133 3.00 -16.64 9.05
CA GLU A 133 2.37 -17.60 9.94
C GLU A 133 1.37 -18.44 9.14
N HIS A 134 1.89 -19.52 8.56
CA HIS A 134 1.06 -20.56 7.99
C HIS A 134 0.43 -21.33 9.15
N SER A 135 -0.90 -21.29 9.28
CA SER A 135 -1.59 -22.20 10.19
C SER A 135 -1.29 -23.64 9.74
N ASN A 136 -0.62 -24.44 10.58
CA ASN A 136 -0.25 -25.83 10.29
C ASN A 136 -1.45 -26.79 10.09
N GLU A 137 -2.68 -26.30 10.22
CA GLU A 137 -3.90 -27.06 9.91
C GLU A 137 -4.14 -27.19 8.40
N GLY A 138 -3.94 -28.41 7.89
CA GLY A 138 -4.37 -28.80 6.54
C GLY A 138 -3.34 -28.58 5.43
N VAL A 139 -2.04 -28.70 5.73
CA VAL A 139 -0.99 -28.66 4.70
C VAL A 139 -1.15 -29.84 3.74
N LEU A 140 -1.41 -29.56 2.47
CA LEU A 140 -1.46 -30.56 1.41
C LEU A 140 -0.28 -30.35 0.45
N ARG A 141 0.30 -31.45 -0.02
CA ARG A 141 1.26 -31.44 -1.12
C ARG A 141 0.50 -31.57 -2.42
N ILE A 142 0.55 -30.56 -3.26
CA ILE A 142 -0.05 -30.58 -4.59
C ILE A 142 1.06 -30.67 -5.63
N LYS A 143 0.85 -31.53 -6.63
CA LYS A 143 1.70 -31.56 -7.80
C LYS A 143 1.23 -30.47 -8.77
N LEU A 144 2.13 -29.56 -9.14
CA LEU A 144 1.86 -28.53 -10.13
C LEU A 144 1.92 -29.12 -11.54
N ASP A 145 1.00 -28.71 -12.40
CA ASP A 145 1.11 -29.00 -13.83
C ASP A 145 2.23 -28.16 -14.47
N SER A 146 2.70 -28.59 -15.63
CA SER A 146 3.82 -27.95 -16.34
C SER A 146 3.58 -26.47 -16.63
N GLN A 147 2.33 -26.07 -16.88
CA GLN A 147 2.01 -24.68 -17.21
C GLN A 147 2.04 -23.81 -15.95
N SER A 148 1.45 -24.27 -14.84
CA SER A 148 1.53 -23.57 -13.54
C SER A 148 2.97 -23.44 -13.04
N LEU A 149 3.76 -24.50 -13.21
CA LEU A 149 5.18 -24.50 -12.83
C LEU A 149 5.99 -23.50 -13.67
N LEU A 150 5.75 -23.45 -14.98
CA LEU A 150 6.38 -22.47 -15.87
C LEU A 150 5.95 -21.04 -15.55
N GLN A 151 4.68 -20.81 -15.20
CA GLN A 151 4.18 -19.50 -14.78
C GLN A 151 4.82 -19.04 -13.46
N ALA A 152 4.88 -19.91 -12.46
CA ALA A 152 5.53 -19.63 -11.18
C ALA A 152 7.02 -19.31 -11.37
N HIS A 153 7.72 -20.10 -12.19
CA HIS A 153 9.12 -19.91 -12.49
C HIS A 153 9.38 -18.54 -13.15
N ARG A 154 8.57 -18.20 -14.16
CA ARG A 154 8.63 -16.88 -14.82
C ARG A 154 8.36 -15.75 -13.83
N TYR A 155 7.30 -15.87 -13.03
CA TYR A 155 6.93 -14.86 -12.04
C TYR A 155 8.09 -14.57 -11.09
N ILE A 156 8.75 -15.61 -10.57
CA ILE A 156 9.92 -15.47 -9.70
C ILE A 156 11.00 -14.64 -10.39
N PHE A 157 11.34 -14.95 -11.65
CA PHE A 157 12.39 -14.21 -12.36
C PHE A 157 12.06 -12.74 -12.61
N PHE A 158 10.82 -12.43 -12.99
CA PHE A 158 10.43 -11.04 -13.25
C PHE A 158 10.31 -10.19 -11.97
N ASN A 159 10.10 -10.83 -10.82
CA ASN A 159 9.95 -10.15 -9.52
C ASN A 159 11.20 -10.24 -8.63
N THR A 160 12.29 -10.84 -9.10
CA THR A 160 13.54 -10.97 -8.32
C THR A 160 14.62 -10.04 -8.89
N TYR A 161 14.96 -8.99 -8.14
CA TYR A 161 15.91 -7.96 -8.58
C TYR A 161 17.32 -8.52 -8.82
N GLU A 162 17.73 -9.57 -8.10
CA GLU A 162 19.05 -10.18 -8.29
C GLU A 162 19.21 -10.87 -9.65
N VAL A 163 18.09 -11.20 -10.31
CA VAL A 163 18.07 -11.88 -11.62
C VAL A 163 18.11 -10.86 -12.77
N THR A 164 17.82 -9.58 -12.53
CA THR A 164 17.80 -8.51 -13.55
C THR A 164 19.06 -8.44 -14.42
N PRO A 165 20.30 -8.55 -13.88
CA PRO A 165 21.51 -8.52 -14.72
C PRO A 165 21.57 -9.69 -15.71
N PHE A 166 21.03 -10.85 -15.34
CA PHE A 166 20.97 -12.02 -16.21
C PHE A 166 19.89 -11.88 -17.29
N ILE A 167 18.77 -11.24 -16.95
CA ILE A 167 17.70 -10.91 -17.91
C ILE A 167 18.26 -10.03 -19.03
N GLU A 168 18.99 -8.98 -18.68
CA GLU A 168 19.63 -8.08 -19.64
C GLU A 168 20.67 -8.81 -20.50
N GLN A 169 21.56 -9.58 -19.86
CA GLN A 169 22.55 -10.39 -20.57
C GLN A 169 21.90 -11.36 -21.58
N HIS A 170 20.79 -12.00 -21.22
CA HIS A 170 20.09 -12.91 -22.11
C HIS A 170 19.44 -12.17 -23.29
N LYS A 171 18.80 -11.02 -23.05
CA LYS A 171 18.23 -10.20 -24.14
C LYS A 171 19.31 -9.74 -25.12
N ASP A 172 20.49 -9.37 -24.62
CA ASP A 172 21.63 -9.00 -25.46
C ASP A 172 22.22 -10.20 -26.21
N PHE A 173 22.27 -11.37 -25.57
CA PHE A 173 22.65 -12.62 -26.23
C PHE A 173 21.71 -12.93 -27.41
N LEU A 174 20.39 -12.83 -27.23
CA LEU A 174 19.41 -13.05 -28.29
C LEU A 174 19.55 -12.03 -29.43
N LYS A 175 19.76 -10.75 -29.11
CA LYS A 175 20.01 -9.71 -30.12
C LYS A 175 21.27 -9.99 -30.94
N LYS A 176 22.34 -10.48 -30.31
CA LYS A 176 23.60 -10.85 -30.98
C LYS A 176 23.43 -12.09 -31.85
N GLN A 177 22.73 -13.11 -31.35
CA GLN A 177 22.48 -14.35 -32.08
C GLN A 177 21.64 -14.12 -33.34
N HIS A 178 20.69 -13.18 -33.29
CA HIS A 178 19.80 -12.85 -34.42
C HIS A 178 20.13 -11.52 -35.10
N ARG A 179 21.41 -11.10 -35.09
CA ARG A 179 21.84 -9.80 -35.62
C ARG A 179 21.51 -9.60 -37.10
N SER A 180 21.40 -10.67 -37.88
CA SER A 180 21.01 -10.66 -39.30
C SER A 180 19.51 -10.55 -39.55
N LEU A 181 18.67 -10.93 -38.59
CA LEU A 181 17.22 -11.08 -38.78
C LEU A 181 16.40 -9.84 -38.39
N ARG A 182 17.04 -8.79 -37.82
CA ARG A 182 16.37 -7.57 -37.31
C ARG A 182 15.07 -7.89 -36.56
N LEU A 183 15.13 -8.83 -35.62
CA LEU A 183 13.96 -9.24 -34.84
C LEU A 183 13.33 -8.02 -34.15
N SER A 184 11.99 -7.98 -34.17
CA SER A 184 11.26 -6.95 -33.44
C SER A 184 11.44 -7.13 -31.94
N GLN A 185 11.23 -6.05 -31.18
CA GLN A 185 11.29 -6.08 -29.72
C GLN A 185 10.36 -7.16 -29.13
N PHE A 186 9.15 -7.30 -29.70
CA PHE A 186 8.20 -8.35 -29.31
C PHE A 186 8.74 -9.77 -29.53
N GLN A 187 9.43 -10.02 -30.64
CA GLN A 187 10.02 -11.33 -30.91
C GLN A 187 11.15 -11.64 -29.91
N ILE A 188 11.97 -10.65 -29.57
CA ILE A 188 13.03 -10.80 -28.57
C ILE A 188 12.43 -11.11 -27.20
N GLU A 189 11.39 -10.38 -26.78
CA GLU A 189 10.70 -10.62 -25.51
C GLU A 189 10.04 -11.99 -25.47
N ARG A 190 9.40 -12.42 -26.56
CA ARG A 190 8.81 -13.76 -26.68
C ARG A 190 9.88 -14.84 -26.54
N HIS A 191 10.97 -14.76 -27.31
CA HIS A 191 12.07 -15.71 -27.21
C HIS A 191 12.67 -15.73 -25.80
N HIS A 192 12.94 -14.55 -25.22
CA HIS A 192 13.43 -14.44 -23.86
C HIS A 192 12.51 -15.16 -22.86
N SER A 193 11.20 -14.91 -22.91
CA SER A 193 10.23 -15.53 -21.98
C SER A 193 10.16 -17.06 -22.10
N LEU A 194 10.56 -17.61 -23.25
CA LEU A 194 10.53 -19.04 -23.53
C LEU A 194 11.86 -19.73 -23.17
N THR A 195 13.01 -19.07 -23.36
CA THR A 195 14.32 -19.73 -23.25
C THR A 195 15.18 -19.24 -22.09
N PHE A 196 14.73 -18.22 -21.34
CA PHE A 196 15.55 -17.63 -20.28
C PHE A 196 15.89 -18.62 -19.17
N HIS A 197 14.96 -19.51 -18.79
CA HIS A 197 15.19 -20.44 -17.68
C HIS A 197 16.35 -21.41 -17.97
N GLU A 198 16.37 -22.04 -19.16
CA GLU A 198 17.45 -22.93 -19.59
C GLU A 198 18.77 -22.16 -19.72
N TRP A 199 18.72 -20.99 -20.36
CA TRP A 199 19.90 -20.15 -20.54
C TRP A 199 20.51 -19.71 -19.20
N PHE A 200 19.67 -19.36 -18.22
CA PHE A 200 20.09 -18.90 -16.90
C PHE A 200 20.72 -20.04 -16.10
N HIS A 201 20.13 -21.24 -16.11
CA HIS A 201 20.71 -22.45 -15.55
C HIS A 201 22.11 -22.71 -16.11
N ASP A 202 22.25 -22.71 -17.44
CA ASP A 202 23.53 -22.98 -18.11
C ASP A 202 24.56 -21.88 -17.89
N ARG A 203 24.11 -20.63 -17.77
CA ARG A 203 24.98 -19.49 -17.48
C ARG A 203 25.58 -19.60 -16.09
N VAL A 204 24.75 -19.87 -15.07
CA VAL A 204 25.20 -20.01 -13.68
C VAL A 204 26.11 -21.23 -13.54
N THR A 205 25.75 -22.37 -14.13
CA THR A 205 26.57 -23.59 -14.11
C THR A 205 27.97 -23.36 -14.69
N ARG A 206 28.07 -22.64 -15.83
CA ARG A 206 29.37 -22.30 -16.43
C ARG A 206 30.18 -21.34 -15.57
N MET A 207 29.54 -20.36 -14.93
CA MET A 207 30.22 -19.45 -14.02
C MET A 207 30.79 -20.19 -12.80
N GLU A 208 30.07 -21.18 -12.26
CA GLU A 208 30.59 -22.02 -11.17
C GLU A 208 31.82 -22.84 -11.60
N GLN A 209 31.75 -23.47 -12.77
CA GLN A 209 32.87 -24.25 -13.32
C GLN A 209 34.11 -23.39 -13.59
N GLN A 210 33.92 -22.11 -13.92
CA GLN A 210 34.98 -21.13 -14.11
C GLN A 210 35.54 -20.54 -12.80
N GLY A 211 35.00 -20.95 -11.64
CA GLY A 211 35.47 -20.52 -10.33
C GLY A 211 34.96 -19.15 -9.89
N TYR A 212 33.93 -18.59 -10.53
CA TYR A 212 33.33 -17.34 -10.07
C TYR A 212 32.59 -17.55 -8.74
N ALA A 213 32.74 -16.59 -7.82
CA ALA A 213 31.94 -16.55 -6.60
C ALA A 213 30.50 -16.13 -6.95
N ILE A 214 29.57 -17.08 -6.90
CA ILE A 214 28.14 -16.84 -7.18
C ILE A 214 27.37 -16.90 -5.86
N PHE A 215 26.52 -15.91 -5.63
CA PHE A 215 25.67 -15.86 -4.45
C PHE A 215 24.71 -17.06 -4.41
N GLN A 216 24.52 -17.65 -3.23
CA GLN A 216 23.77 -18.90 -3.08
C GLN A 216 22.32 -18.80 -3.58
N LYS A 217 21.67 -17.64 -3.39
CA LYS A 217 20.31 -17.39 -3.91
C LYS A 217 20.24 -17.52 -5.44
N ILE A 218 21.25 -17.04 -6.16
CA ILE A 218 21.32 -17.16 -7.64
C ILE A 218 21.43 -18.64 -8.06
N LYS A 219 22.20 -19.44 -7.31
CA LYS A 219 22.32 -20.88 -7.57
C LYS A 219 21.02 -21.63 -7.33
N TRP A 220 20.22 -21.20 -6.36
CA TRP A 220 18.90 -21.79 -6.12
C TRP A 220 17.89 -21.37 -7.20
N LEU A 221 17.89 -20.09 -7.57
CA LEU A 221 17.02 -19.54 -8.61
C LEU A 221 17.33 -20.11 -9.99
N SER A 222 18.58 -20.49 -10.27
CA SER A 222 18.95 -21.06 -11.56
C SER A 222 18.49 -22.50 -11.75
N LYS A 223 18.05 -23.18 -10.67
CA LYS A 223 17.52 -24.55 -10.72
C LYS A 223 16.03 -24.52 -10.99
N GLU A 224 15.51 -25.61 -11.57
CA GLU A 224 14.08 -25.75 -11.77
C GLU A 224 13.33 -25.78 -10.43
N PRO A 225 12.15 -25.14 -10.35
CA PRO A 225 11.31 -25.20 -9.17
C PRO A 225 10.77 -26.63 -8.97
N SER A 226 10.51 -26.99 -7.72
CA SER A 226 9.89 -28.28 -7.41
C SER A 226 8.52 -28.40 -8.08
N ASP A 227 8.23 -29.57 -8.64
CA ASP A 227 6.90 -29.92 -9.13
C ASP A 227 5.88 -30.13 -8.01
N VAL A 228 6.33 -30.08 -6.75
CA VAL A 228 5.48 -30.19 -5.56
C VAL A 228 5.44 -28.84 -4.84
N ALA A 229 4.23 -28.30 -4.72
CA ALA A 229 3.96 -27.12 -3.89
C ALA A 229 3.20 -27.51 -2.62
N LEU A 230 3.45 -26.76 -1.55
CA LEU A 230 2.63 -26.82 -0.35
C LEU A 230 1.43 -25.90 -0.55
N THR A 231 0.23 -26.40 -0.24
CA THR A 231 -0.96 -25.58 -0.16
C THR A 231 -1.52 -25.63 1.26
N TYR A 232 -2.00 -24.49 1.71
CA TYR A 232 -2.59 -24.29 3.02
C TYR A 232 -4.07 -23.99 2.89
N SER A 233 -4.84 -24.34 3.91
CA SER A 233 -6.29 -24.07 3.95
C SER A 233 -6.59 -22.56 3.98
N GLY A 234 -5.67 -21.74 4.49
CA GLY A 234 -5.71 -20.28 4.39
C GLY A 234 -4.31 -19.64 4.31
N TYR A 235 -4.28 -18.44 3.72
CA TYR A 235 -3.10 -17.65 3.42
C TYR A 235 -3.28 -16.24 3.98
N LEU A 236 -2.25 -15.70 4.63
CA LEU A 236 -2.19 -14.29 5.01
C LEU A 236 -1.37 -13.54 3.97
N VAL A 237 -1.98 -12.55 3.30
CA VAL A 237 -1.32 -11.71 2.29
C VAL A 237 -1.68 -10.26 2.59
N ASN A 238 -0.69 -9.42 2.88
CA ASN A 238 -0.87 -8.00 3.21
C ASN A 238 -1.94 -7.76 4.31
N GLY A 239 -1.88 -8.51 5.41
CA GLY A 239 -2.84 -8.40 6.53
C GLY A 239 -4.26 -8.93 6.23
N LEU A 240 -4.49 -9.53 5.06
CA LEU A 240 -5.78 -10.12 4.69
C LEU A 240 -5.68 -11.66 4.67
N ARG A 241 -6.60 -12.33 5.39
CA ARG A 241 -6.68 -13.79 5.43
C ARG A 241 -7.58 -14.32 4.32
N PHE A 242 -6.98 -14.93 3.31
CA PHE A 242 -7.67 -15.64 2.24
C PHE A 242 -7.79 -17.12 2.57
N HIS A 243 -8.84 -17.78 2.12
CA HIS A 243 -9.02 -19.22 2.27
C HIS A 243 -9.10 -19.90 0.91
N THR A 244 -8.77 -21.19 0.87
CA THR A 244 -8.97 -21.98 -0.35
C THR A 244 -10.46 -22.16 -0.63
N LYS A 245 -10.85 -22.21 -1.91
CA LYS A 245 -12.22 -22.48 -2.34
C LYS A 245 -12.78 -23.77 -1.72
N THR A 246 -11.93 -24.78 -1.56
CA THR A 246 -12.29 -26.06 -0.95
C THR A 246 -12.66 -25.90 0.51
N HIS A 247 -11.91 -25.10 1.27
CA HIS A 247 -12.19 -24.82 2.67
C HIS A 247 -13.50 -24.03 2.85
N GLU A 248 -13.78 -23.08 1.96
CA GLU A 248 -14.98 -22.24 2.05
C GLU A 248 -16.24 -22.83 1.40
N LYS A 249 -16.15 -24.00 0.77
CA LYS A 249 -17.26 -24.62 0.01
C LYS A 249 -18.57 -24.72 0.82
N ASN A 250 -18.46 -24.89 2.15
CA ASN A 250 -19.58 -25.04 3.06
C ASN A 250 -19.78 -23.84 4.02
N LEU A 251 -19.02 -22.75 3.82
CA LEU A 251 -19.10 -21.55 4.66
C LEU A 251 -20.02 -20.51 4.04
N LYS A 252 -20.69 -19.71 4.89
CA LYS A 252 -21.63 -18.65 4.46
C LYS A 252 -20.93 -17.44 3.81
N THR A 253 -19.65 -17.23 4.10
CA THR A 253 -18.84 -16.11 3.59
C THR A 253 -17.69 -16.66 2.78
N GLN A 254 -17.40 -16.03 1.64
CA GLN A 254 -16.27 -16.38 0.78
C GLN A 254 -15.23 -15.28 0.78
N ASN A 255 -13.98 -15.64 1.07
CA ASN A 255 -12.79 -14.84 0.90
C ASN A 255 -11.74 -15.58 0.04
N SER A 256 -12.17 -16.51 -0.80
CA SER A 256 -11.35 -17.21 -1.78
C SER A 256 -11.31 -16.45 -3.12
N GLY A 257 -10.52 -15.39 -3.20
CA GLY A 257 -10.40 -14.59 -4.42
C GLY A 257 -9.19 -13.68 -4.39
N VAL A 258 -8.04 -14.18 -4.87
CA VAL A 258 -6.84 -13.37 -5.11
C VAL A 258 -6.53 -13.45 -6.60
N ALA A 259 -6.40 -12.29 -7.24
CA ALA A 259 -5.89 -12.17 -8.59
C ALA A 259 -4.60 -11.35 -8.52
N VAL A 260 -3.55 -11.86 -9.16
CA VAL A 260 -2.35 -11.07 -9.44
C VAL A 260 -2.69 -10.25 -10.69
N ILE A 261 -2.81 -8.92 -10.53
CA ILE A 261 -3.01 -7.98 -11.64
C ILE A 261 -1.66 -7.66 -12.27
#